data_AF-A0A2G6GWX3-F1
#
_entry.id   AF-A0A2G6GWX3-F1
#
_cell.length_a   1.000
_cell.length_b   1.000
_cell.length_c   1.000
_cell.angle_alpha   90.00
_cell.angle_beta   90.00
_cell.angle_gamma   90.00
#
_symmetry.space_group_name_H-M   'P 1'
#
loop_
_entity.id
_entity.type
_entity.pdbx_description
1 polymer ?
#
loop_
_entity_poly.entity_id
_entity_poly.type
_entity_poly.pdbx_seq_one_letter_code
_entity_poly.pdbx_strand_id
1 'polypeptide(L)' 'MPVGFMHSSGPLGIVISLVIIGIAALNLIMDFDFIEKGAAMSAPKYMEWYGAFGLMVTLVWLYIEFLRLLSRFAGRD' A
#
# COMPACT_ATOMS: atom_id res chain seq x y z
N MET A 1 7.81 -6.14 38.62
CA MET A 1 6.63 -5.88 37.76
C MET A 1 6.95 -6.40 36.38
N PRO A 2 6.37 -7.52 35.93
CA PRO A 2 6.63 -8.01 34.58
C PRO A 2 5.91 -7.11 33.58
N VAL A 3 6.69 -6.62 32.63
CA VAL A 3 6.26 -5.76 31.53
C VAL A 3 5.22 -6.50 30.68
N GLY A 4 4.15 -5.81 30.34
CA GLY A 4 2.91 -6.37 29.81
C GLY A 4 3.04 -7.14 28.49
N PHE A 5 2.09 -8.06 28.34
CA PHE A 5 1.78 -8.94 27.22
C PHE A 5 1.47 -8.20 25.89
N MET A 6 2.38 -7.39 25.34
CA MET A 6 2.17 -6.65 24.07
C MET A 6 3.21 -6.97 22.99
N HIS A 7 3.67 -8.22 22.89
CA HIS A 7 4.50 -8.63 21.75
C HIS A 7 4.34 -10.09 21.35
N SER A 8 3.12 -10.61 21.38
CA SER A 8 2.79 -11.84 20.66
C SER A 8 1.88 -11.46 19.50
N SER A 9 2.45 -11.34 18.29
CA SER A 9 1.94 -12.01 17.09
C SER A 9 0.47 -12.44 17.15
N GLY A 10 -0.42 -11.46 17.32
CA GLY A 10 -1.84 -11.68 17.52
C GLY A 10 -2.56 -11.66 16.18
N PRO A 11 -3.63 -12.45 15.98
CA PRO A 11 -4.52 -12.35 14.81
C PRO A 11 -4.94 -10.91 14.49
N LEU A 12 -4.98 -10.05 15.52
CA LEU A 12 -5.23 -8.62 15.43
C LEU A 12 -4.24 -7.87 14.51
N GLY A 13 -2.94 -8.18 14.57
CA GLY A 13 -1.92 -7.54 13.72
C GLY A 13 -2.08 -7.91 12.25
N ILE A 14 -2.44 -9.17 11.98
CA ILE A 14 -2.73 -9.67 10.63
C ILE A 14 -3.98 -9.00 10.05
N VAL A 15 -5.05 -8.89 10.84
CA VAL A 15 -6.29 -8.21 10.42
C VAL A 15 -6.04 -6.73 10.13
N ILE A 16 -5.28 -6.04 10.99
CA ILE A 16 -4.90 -4.63 10.77
C ILE A 16 -4.09 -4.48 9.48
N SER A 17 -3.08 -5.34 9.25
CA SER A 17 -2.29 -5.31 8.02
C SER A 17 -3.14 -5.58 6.78
N LEU A 18 -4.10 -6.51 6.84
CA LEU A 18 -5.04 -6.77 5.75
C LEU A 18 -5.89 -5.53 5.40
N VAL A 19 -6.40 -4.84 6.42
CA VAL A 19 -7.19 -3.62 6.23
C VAL A 19 -6.34 -2.51 5.61
N ILE A 20 -5.12 -2.30 6.10
CA ILE A 20 -4.20 -1.28 5.57
C ILE A 20 -3.89 -1.57 4.09
N ILE A 21 -3.57 -2.81 3.73
CA ILE A 21 -3.30 -3.20 2.35
C ILE A 21 -4.54 -3.02 1.47
N GLY A 22 -5.72 -3.38 1.96
CA GLY A 22 -6.97 -3.16 1.24
C GLY A 22 -7.24 -1.68 0.95
N ILE A 23 -7.07 -0.81 1.94
CA ILE A 23 -7.21 0.65 1.78
C ILE A 23 -6.16 1.22 0.83
N ALA A 24 -4.92 0.74 0.92
CA ALA A 24 -3.84 1.16 0.03
C ALA A 24 -4.08 0.75 -1.42
N ALA A 25 -4.61 -0.46 -1.66
CA ALA A 25 -4.97 -0.92 -3.00
C ALA A 25 -6.11 -0.08 -3.60
N LEU A 26 -7.10 0.31 -2.79
CA LEU A 26 -8.14 1.25 -3.21
C LEU A 26 -7.56 2.64 -3.53
N ASN A 27 -6.58 3.12 -2.76
CA ASN A 27 -5.89 4.36 -3.08
C ASN A 27 -5.13 4.27 -4.40
N LEU A 28 -4.43 3.16 -4.68
CA LEU A 28 -3.73 2.97 -5.96
C LEU A 28 -4.68 3.06 -7.17
N ILE A 29 -5.89 2.51 -7.04
CA ILE A 29 -6.92 2.59 -8.10
C ILE A 29 -7.40 4.03 -8.28
N MET A 30 -7.63 4.76 -7.18
CA MET A 30 -8.01 6.17 -7.25
C MET A 30 -6.90 7.05 -7.82
N ASP A 31 -5.64 6.79 -7.47
CA ASP A 31 -4.47 7.47 -8.01
C ASP A 31 -4.34 7.23 -9.53
N PHE A 32 -4.61 6.00 -9.98
CA PHE A 32 -4.64 5.67 -11.40
C PHE A 32 -5.74 6.43 -12.17
N ASP A 33 -6.98 6.43 -11.65
CA ASP A 33 -8.11 7.16 -12.25
C ASP A 33 -7.86 8.67 -12.30
N PHE A 34 -7.21 9.24 -11.28
CA PHE A 34 -6.81 10.64 -11.27
C PHE A 34 -5.81 10.96 -12.39
N ILE A 35 -4.83 10.09 -12.60
CA ILE A 35 -3.81 10.25 -13.64
C ILE A 35 -4.42 10.07 -15.04
N GLU A 36 -5.33 9.12 -15.22
CA GLU A 36 -6.04 8.90 -16.48
C GLU A 36 -6.92 10.11 -16.85
N LYS A 37 -7.69 10.65 -15.89
CA LYS A 37 -8.47 11.89 -16.07
C LYS A 37 -7.57 13.10 -16.34
N GLY A 38 -6.44 13.21 -15.65
CA GLY A 38 -5.44 14.25 -15.88
C GLY A 38 -4.87 14.21 -17.30
N ALA A 39 -4.52 13.01 -17.79
CA ALA A 39 -4.05 12.81 -19.15
C ALA A 39 -5.15 13.10 -20.20
N ALA A 40 -6.39 12.67 -19.96
CA ALA A 40 -7.53 12.89 -20.86
C ALA A 40 -7.87 14.38 -21.04
N MET A 41 -7.62 15.22 -20.03
CA MET A 41 -7.82 16.67 -20.11
C MET A 41 -6.72 17.43 -20.90
N SER A 42 -5.82 16.73 -21.61
CA SER A 42 -4.65 17.33 -22.27
C SER A 42 -3.79 18.18 -21.31
N ALA A 43 -3.69 17.73 -20.06
CA ALA A 43 -2.80 18.35 -19.08
C ALA A 43 -1.35 18.29 -19.59
N PRO A 44 -0.48 19.22 -19.16
CA PRO A 44 0.86 19.35 -19.71
C PRO A 44 1.68 18.04 -19.63
N LYS A 45 2.35 17.66 -20.73
CA LYS A 45 3.15 16.43 -20.88
C LYS A 45 4.12 16.09 -19.74
N TYR A 46 4.58 17.11 -18.99
CA TYR A 46 5.46 16.88 -17.84
C TYR A 46 4.72 16.24 -16.64
N MET A 47 3.42 16.50 -16.47
CA MET A 47 2.61 15.90 -15.40
C MET A 47 2.42 14.39 -15.58
N GLU A 48 2.44 13.89 -16.82
CA GLU A 48 2.34 12.45 -17.12
C GLU A 48 3.49 11.68 -16.47
N TRP A 49 4.72 12.18 -16.56
CA TRP A 49 5.89 11.51 -15.99
C TRP A 49 5.88 11.53 -14.45
N TYR A 50 5.47 12.66 -13.85
CA TYR A 50 5.31 12.74 -12.40
C TYR A 50 4.20 11.80 -11.87
N GLY A 51 3.07 11.72 -12.58
CA GLY A 51 1.99 10.79 -12.24
C GLY A 51 2.44 9.34 -12.36
N ALA A 52 3.09 8.97 -13.46
CA ALA A 52 3.62 7.62 -13.68
C ALA A 52 4.66 7.21 -12.61
N PHE A 53 5.53 8.14 -12.21
CA PHE A 53 6.50 7.90 -11.14
C PHE A 53 5.81 7.69 -9.79
N GLY A 54 4.83 8.53 -9.44
CA GLY A 54 4.05 8.38 -8.21
C GLY A 54 3.31 7.04 -8.14
N LEU A 55 2.70 6.62 -9.26
CA LEU A 55 2.08 5.30 -9.40
C LEU A 55 3.08 4.17 -9.17
N MET A 56 4.26 4.24 -9.80
CA MET A 56 5.30 3.22 -9.66
C MET A 56 5.73 3.07 -8.19
N VAL A 57 5.99 4.19 -7.49
CA VAL A 57 6.40 4.17 -6.08
C VAL A 57 5.32 3.55 -5.20
N THR A 58 4.05 3.92 -5.42
CA THR A 58 2.91 3.38 -4.66
C THR A 58 2.75 1.89 -4.89
N LEU A 59 2.94 1.42 -6.13
CA LEU A 59 2.89 0.01 -6.49
C LEU A 59 4.02 -0.80 -5.83
N VAL A 60 5.26 -0.28 -5.86
CA VAL A 60 6.41 -0.93 -5.21
C VAL A 60 6.22 -0.99 -3.70
N TRP A 61 5.73 0.10 -3.09
CA TRP A 61 5.44 0.14 -1.66
C TRP A 61 4.40 -0.92 -1.28
N LEU A 62 3.30 -1.00 -2.02
CA LEU A 62 2.22 -1.96 -1.81
C LEU A 62 2.69 -3.41 -1.99
N TYR A 63 3.60 -3.66 -2.94
CA TYR A 63 4.25 -4.96 -3.11
C TYR A 63 5.05 -5.39 -1.87
N ILE A 64 5.87 -4.50 -1.30
CA ILE A 64 6.64 -4.80 -0.10
C ILE A 64 5.72 -5.05 1.09
N GLU A 65 4.65 -4.27 1.24
CA GLU A 65 3.69 -4.46 2.32
C GLU A 65 2.94 -5.79 2.21
N PHE A 66 2.61 -6.23 0.99
CA PHE A 66 2.08 -7.58 0.73
C PHE A 66 3.06 -8.68 1.13
N LEU A 67 4.34 -8.54 0.77
CA LEU A 67 5.38 -9.49 1.17
C LEU A 67 5.54 -9.55 2.69
N ARG A 68 5.47 -8.39 3.36
CA ARG A 68 5.50 -8.30 4.82
C ARG A 68 4.28 -8.98 5.43
N LEU A 69 3.08 -8.78 4.90
CA LEU A 69 1.88 -9.48 5.38
C LEU A 69 2.01 -10.99 5.22
N LEU A 70 2.51 -11.44 4.07
CA LEU A 70 2.79 -12.85 3.80
C LEU A 70 3.85 -13.42 4.76
N SER A 71 4.88 -12.66 5.14
CA SER A 71 5.87 -13.13 6.13
C SER A 71 5.24 -13.32 7.50
N ARG A 72 4.37 -12.38 7.94
CA ARG A 72 3.61 -12.52 9.19
C ARG A 72 2.71 -13.77 9.16
N PHE A 73 2.03 -14.00 8.04
CA PHE A 73 1.15 -15.15 7.85
C PHE A 73 1.91 -16.48 7.82
N ALA A 74 3.13 -16.47 7.25
CA ALA A 74 4.02 -17.62 7.22
C ALA A 74 4.71 -17.89 8.58
N GLY A 75 4.43 -17.09 9.61
CA GLY A 75 5.10 -17.19 10.92
C GLY A 75 6.58 -16.83 10.88
N ARG A 76 7.01 -16.09 9.85
CA ARG A 76 8.39 -15.61 9.64
C ARG A 76 8.46 -14.12 10.02
N ASP A 77 8.17 -13.85 11.28
CA ASP A 77 8.37 -12.54 11.94
C ASP A 77 9.36 -12.72 13.11
#